data_AF-A0A6C0IDZ8-F1
#
_entry.id   AF-A0A6C0IDZ8-F1
#
_cell.length_a   1.000
_cell.length_b   1.000
_cell.length_c   1.000
_cell.angle_alpha   90.00
_cell.angle_beta   90.00
_cell.angle_gamma   90.00
#
_symmetry.space_group_name_H-M   'P 1'
#
loop_
_entity.id
_entity.type
_entity.pdbx_description
1 polymer ?
#
loop_
_entity_poly.entity_id
_entity_poly.type
_entity_poly.pdbx_seq_one_letter_code
_entity_poly.pdbx_strand_id
1 'polypeptide(L)'
;MEHFDVYIHKVLKQVHPDTRISHESLALMNFIVNFLCVKIAHKAVMLVNPLNYESKKKTTTTAKKTISSRDIQAAVRLLLEGGLSKHAVSSGTKAVTKYTSFHPKSKKPTTAAEKAGLQFSVSRTSNLLRRNISLRVGETASVYLAAVLEYICAEILELAGNNSKDHKMKTIMPRHMKEIVVEDEELHRLMRDLHVILPGVKDQPHIKKHAMYNESAFWVM
;
A
#
# COMPACT_ATOMS: atom_id res chain seq x y z
N MET A 1 1.88 -3.78 14.17
CA MET A 1 1.57 -3.12 12.88
C MET A 1 2.47 -1.88 12.78
N GLU A 2 2.92 -1.47 11.58
CA GLU A 2 3.69 -0.23 11.42
C GLU A 2 2.74 0.98 11.36
N HIS A 3 3.09 2.08 12.01
CA HIS A 3 2.29 3.32 11.96
C HIS A 3 2.82 4.26 10.88
N PHE A 4 1.95 4.62 9.94
CA PHE A 4 2.21 5.52 8.83
C PHE A 4 1.52 6.89 8.98
N ASP A 5 1.01 7.21 10.18
CA ASP A 5 0.16 8.36 10.50
C ASP A 5 0.69 9.67 9.92
N VAL A 6 1.96 9.98 10.18
CA VAL A 6 2.62 11.20 9.70
C VAL A 6 2.63 11.28 8.16
N TYR A 7 2.81 10.14 7.48
CA TYR A 7 2.83 10.09 6.01
C TYR A 7 1.44 10.17 5.42
N ILE A 8 0.47 9.48 6.04
CA ILE A 8 -0.95 9.56 5.66
C ILE A 8 -1.44 11.00 5.79
N HIS A 9 -1.09 11.69 6.88
CA HIS A 9 -1.39 13.11 7.04
C HIS A 9 -0.71 13.99 5.99
N LYS A 10 0.57 13.76 5.67
CA LYS A 10 1.27 14.50 4.62
C LYS A 10 0.60 14.34 3.26
N VAL A 11 0.23 13.12 2.89
CA VAL A 11 -0.50 12.83 1.65
C VAL A 11 -1.88 13.50 1.67
N LEU A 12 -2.62 13.39 2.77
CA LEU A 12 -3.91 14.07 2.94
C LEU A 12 -3.77 15.58 2.71
N LYS A 13 -2.72 16.21 3.23
CA LYS A 13 -2.48 17.65 3.04
C LYS A 13 -2.06 18.03 1.63
N GLN A 14 -1.57 17.10 0.81
CA GLN A 14 -1.31 17.34 -0.60
C GLN A 14 -2.61 17.34 -1.42
N VAL A 15 -3.52 16.40 -1.16
CA VAL A 15 -4.78 16.27 -1.92
C VAL A 15 -5.88 17.20 -1.38
N HIS A 16 -5.92 17.41 -0.06
CA HIS A 16 -6.91 18.23 0.63
C HIS A 16 -6.32 19.00 1.82
N PRO A 17 -5.75 20.20 1.57
CA PRO A 17 -5.06 21.01 2.58
C PRO A 17 -5.91 21.30 3.83
N ASP A 18 -7.20 21.59 3.66
CA ASP A 18 -8.10 22.00 4.75
C ASP A 18 -8.90 20.84 5.37
N THR A 19 -8.74 19.62 4.85
CA THR A 19 -9.46 18.44 5.34
C THR A 19 -8.71 17.78 6.49
N ARG A 20 -9.44 17.29 7.48
CA ARG A 20 -8.96 16.42 8.57
C ARG A 20 -9.39 14.98 8.34
N ILE A 21 -8.82 14.05 9.09
CA ILE A 21 -9.21 12.64 9.11
C ILE A 21 -9.48 12.24 10.55
N SER A 22 -10.55 11.48 10.79
CA SER A 22 -10.87 10.96 12.13
C SER A 22 -9.84 9.90 12.55
N HIS A 23 -9.76 9.62 13.85
CA HIS A 23 -8.86 8.59 14.37
C HIS A 23 -9.18 7.22 13.78
N GLU A 24 -10.48 6.89 13.67
CA GLU A 24 -10.96 5.63 13.11
C GLU A 24 -10.63 5.50 11.63
N SER A 25 -10.81 6.56 10.84
CA SER A 25 -10.42 6.58 9.43
C SER A 25 -8.91 6.50 9.26
N LEU A 26 -8.12 7.12 10.14
CA LEU A 26 -6.66 7.02 10.12
C LEU A 26 -6.18 5.60 10.46
N ALA A 27 -6.81 4.95 11.44
CA ALA A 27 -6.55 3.55 11.79
C ALA A 27 -6.86 2.62 10.60
N LEU A 28 -7.97 2.86 9.90
CA LEU A 28 -8.32 2.14 8.68
C LEU A 28 -7.28 2.33 7.57
N MET A 29 -6.81 3.56 7.34
CA MET A 29 -5.76 3.83 6.36
C MET A 29 -4.46 3.10 6.68
N ASN A 30 -4.06 3.09 7.96
CA ASN A 30 -2.91 2.32 8.42
C ASN A 30 -3.08 0.82 8.17
N PHE A 31 -4.26 0.27 8.48
CA PHE A 31 -4.58 -1.12 8.20
C PHE A 31 -4.41 -1.42 6.70
N ILE A 32 -5.04 -0.64 5.83
CA ILE A 32 -4.98 -0.81 4.36
C ILE A 32 -3.52 -0.78 3.88
N VAL A 33 -2.74 0.21 4.29
CA VAL A 33 -1.32 0.35 3.91
C VAL A 33 -0.49 -0.86 4.35
N ASN A 34 -0.66 -1.31 5.60
CA ASN A 34 0.10 -2.45 6.13
C ASN A 34 -0.28 -3.75 5.41
N PHE A 35 -1.57 -4.04 5.30
CA PHE A 35 -2.05 -5.26 4.66
C PHE A 35 -1.70 -5.31 3.18
N LEU A 36 -1.84 -4.19 2.46
CA LEU A 36 -1.43 -4.11 1.06
C LEU A 36 0.08 -4.35 0.89
N CYS A 37 0.90 -3.77 1.76
CA CYS A 37 2.35 -4.01 1.75
C CYS A 37 2.66 -5.49 1.90
N VAL A 38 2.07 -6.16 2.90
CA VAL A 38 2.30 -7.60 3.16
C VAL A 38 1.80 -8.44 1.98
N LYS A 39 0.60 -8.16 1.46
CA LYS A 39 0.01 -8.90 0.33
C LYS A 39 0.87 -8.81 -0.92
N ILE A 40 1.34 -7.62 -1.28
CA ILE A 40 2.27 -7.43 -2.42
C ILE A 40 3.59 -8.16 -2.16
N ALA A 41 4.14 -8.09 -0.95
CA ALA A 41 5.39 -8.76 -0.60
C ALA A 41 5.31 -10.27 -0.78
N HIS A 42 4.26 -10.90 -0.23
CA HIS A 42 4.04 -12.34 -0.36
C HIS A 42 3.83 -12.76 -1.80
N LYS A 43 3.02 -12.01 -2.56
CA LYS A 43 2.83 -12.28 -3.99
C LYS A 43 4.15 -12.19 -4.76
N ALA A 44 4.99 -11.20 -4.47
CA ALA A 44 6.31 -11.07 -5.09
C ALA A 44 7.23 -12.26 -4.76
N VAL A 45 7.26 -12.72 -3.50
CA VAL A 45 8.02 -13.92 -3.11
C VAL A 45 7.54 -15.16 -3.88
N MET A 46 6.23 -15.36 -3.99
CA MET A 46 5.64 -16.49 -4.72
C MET A 46 5.99 -16.48 -6.20
N LEU A 47 6.13 -15.30 -6.82
CA LEU A 47 6.54 -15.20 -8.23
C LEU A 47 8.03 -15.47 -8.43
N VAL A 48 8.85 -15.12 -7.43
CA VAL A 48 10.31 -15.26 -7.48
C VAL A 48 10.75 -16.71 -7.26
N ASN A 49 10.11 -17.38 -6.31
CA ASN A 49 10.32 -18.79 -6.00
C ASN A 49 8.96 -19.49 -5.99
N PRO A 50 8.37 -19.76 -7.18
CA PRO A 50 7.12 -20.50 -7.23
C PRO A 50 7.32 -21.82 -6.53
N LEU A 51 6.50 -22.09 -5.51
CA LEU A 51 6.45 -23.41 -4.88
C LEU A 51 6.18 -24.39 -6.01
N ASN A 52 7.14 -25.28 -6.27
CA ASN A 52 7.07 -26.29 -7.31
C ASN A 52 5.94 -27.27 -6.96
N TYR A 53 4.71 -26.97 -7.34
CA TYR A 53 3.62 -27.92 -7.20
C TYR A 53 3.45 -28.80 -8.44
N GLU A 54 3.83 -28.37 -9.65
CA GLU A 54 3.46 -29.20 -10.82
C GLU A 54 4.28 -29.07 -12.12
N SER A 55 5.53 -28.64 -12.10
CA SER A 55 6.31 -28.66 -13.35
C SER A 55 7.79 -28.94 -13.18
N LYS A 56 8.14 -30.16 -13.62
CA LYS A 56 9.42 -30.52 -14.25
C LYS A 56 9.67 -29.67 -15.51
N LYS A 57 9.74 -28.35 -15.38
CA LYS A 57 10.36 -27.47 -16.38
C LYS A 57 11.56 -26.84 -15.69
N LYS A 58 12.70 -27.49 -15.91
CA LYS A 58 14.04 -27.05 -15.49
C LYS A 58 14.30 -25.66 -16.06
N THR A 59 13.83 -24.62 -15.40
CA THR A 59 14.30 -23.27 -15.65
C THR A 59 15.70 -23.18 -15.07
N THR A 60 16.67 -22.84 -15.91
CA THR A 60 18.09 -22.66 -15.59
C THR A 60 18.37 -21.44 -14.71
N THR A 61 17.37 -20.96 -13.96
CA THR A 61 17.47 -19.78 -13.11
C THR A 61 17.67 -20.20 -11.68
N THR A 62 18.88 -19.98 -11.17
CA THR A 62 19.23 -20.05 -9.75
C THR A 62 18.16 -19.33 -8.92
N ALA A 63 17.66 -19.99 -7.85
CA ALA A 63 16.68 -19.40 -6.94
C ALA A 63 17.12 -17.98 -6.54
N LYS A 64 16.28 -17.00 -6.83
CA LYS A 64 16.58 -15.60 -6.57
C LYS A 64 16.61 -15.37 -5.07
N LYS A 65 17.73 -14.87 -4.56
CA LYS A 65 17.93 -14.55 -3.13
C LYS A 65 17.52 -13.13 -2.75
N THR A 66 17.21 -12.28 -3.73
CA THR A 66 16.91 -10.86 -3.53
C THR A 66 15.71 -10.44 -4.38
N ILE A 67 14.72 -9.79 -3.75
CA ILE A 67 13.56 -9.20 -4.43
C ILE A 67 13.96 -7.85 -5.04
N SER A 68 13.61 -7.66 -6.31
CA SER A 68 13.82 -6.43 -7.08
C SER A 68 12.52 -5.65 -7.29
N SER A 69 12.63 -4.39 -7.75
CA SER A 69 11.47 -3.59 -8.15
C SER A 69 10.62 -4.26 -9.24
N ARG A 70 11.23 -5.05 -10.13
CA ARG A 70 10.49 -5.80 -11.17
C ARG A 70 9.59 -6.88 -10.59
N ASP A 71 10.04 -7.53 -9.51
CA ASP A 71 9.27 -8.58 -8.84
C ASP A 71 8.06 -7.96 -8.10
N ILE A 72 8.27 -6.80 -7.46
CA ILE A 72 7.18 -6.00 -6.87
C ILE A 72 6.20 -5.53 -7.95
N GLN A 73 6.69 -5.00 -9.08
CA GLN A 73 5.85 -4.57 -10.20
C GLN A 73 4.98 -5.71 -10.74
N ALA A 74 5.55 -6.91 -10.90
CA ALA A 74 4.80 -8.08 -11.34
C ALA A 74 3.71 -8.46 -10.34
N ALA A 75 4.00 -8.42 -9.04
CA ALA A 75 3.01 -8.66 -7.99
C ALA A 75 1.88 -7.62 -8.00
N VAL A 76 2.21 -6.34 -8.16
CA VAL A 76 1.22 -5.25 -8.26
C VAL A 76 0.26 -5.46 -9.43
N ARG A 77 0.78 -5.84 -10.60
CA ARG A 77 -0.04 -6.11 -11.79
C ARG A 77 -1.01 -7.28 -11.63
N LEU A 78 -0.73 -8.20 -10.72
CA LEU A 78 -1.59 -9.35 -10.43
C LEU A 78 -2.58 -9.09 -9.29
N LEU A 79 -2.35 -8.07 -8.46
CA LEU A 79 -3.16 -7.77 -7.28
C LEU A 79 -4.07 -6.56 -7.47
N LEU A 80 -3.66 -5.60 -8.29
CA LEU A 80 -4.45 -4.42 -8.61
C LEU A 80 -5.03 -4.56 -10.01
N GLU A 81 -6.26 -4.09 -10.19
CA GLU A 81 -6.99 -4.17 -11.45
C GLU A 81 -7.01 -2.82 -12.18
N GLY A 82 -7.39 -2.87 -13.47
CA GLY A 82 -7.80 -1.72 -14.27
C GLY A 82 -6.95 -0.45 -14.13
N GLY A 83 -7.58 0.65 -13.76
CA GLY A 83 -6.98 1.97 -13.59
C GLY A 83 -5.96 2.00 -12.45
N LEU A 84 -6.32 1.45 -11.28
CA LEU A 84 -5.46 1.38 -10.11
C LEU A 84 -4.12 0.71 -10.42
N SER A 85 -4.13 -0.41 -11.16
CA SER A 85 -2.92 -1.13 -11.55
C SER A 85 -2.01 -0.29 -12.45
N LYS A 86 -2.59 0.37 -13.46
CA LYS A 86 -1.83 1.18 -14.43
C LYS A 86 -1.15 2.37 -13.75
N HIS A 87 -1.88 3.09 -12.91
CA HIS A 87 -1.36 4.26 -12.20
C HIS A 87 -0.36 3.86 -11.11
N ALA A 88 -0.61 2.79 -10.35
CA ALA A 88 0.34 2.28 -9.37
C ALA A 88 1.68 1.89 -10.02
N VAL A 89 1.65 1.24 -11.20
CA VAL A 89 2.86 0.89 -11.93
C VAL A 89 3.59 2.13 -12.45
N SER A 90 2.85 3.11 -12.96
CA SER A 90 3.41 4.39 -13.41
C SER A 90 4.12 5.11 -12.26
N SER A 91 3.45 5.25 -11.11
CA SER A 91 4.00 5.85 -9.89
C SER A 91 5.25 5.14 -9.39
N GLY A 92 5.23 3.81 -9.32
CA GLY A 92 6.39 3.01 -8.92
C GLY A 92 7.59 3.19 -9.86
N THR A 93 7.34 3.15 -11.17
CA THR A 93 8.40 3.34 -12.19
C THR A 93 9.00 4.75 -12.10
N LYS A 94 8.16 5.78 -12.00
CA LYS A 94 8.58 7.17 -11.86
C LYS A 94 9.44 7.38 -10.62
N ALA A 95 9.04 6.83 -9.48
CA ALA A 95 9.79 6.93 -8.23
C ALA A 95 11.16 6.25 -8.34
N VAL A 96 11.25 5.05 -8.92
CA VAL A 96 12.53 4.35 -9.13
C VAL A 96 13.43 5.14 -10.08
N THR A 97 12.91 5.64 -11.21
CA THR A 97 13.70 6.45 -12.14
C THR A 97 14.22 7.72 -11.48
N LYS A 98 13.40 8.41 -10.70
CA LYS A 98 13.82 9.60 -9.95
C LYS A 98 14.88 9.27 -8.90
N TYR A 99 14.73 8.14 -8.21
CA TYR A 99 15.69 7.65 -7.23
C TYR A 99 17.06 7.32 -7.86
N THR A 100 17.08 6.59 -8.98
CA THR A 100 18.33 6.16 -9.62
C THR A 100 19.04 7.28 -10.38
N SER A 101 18.31 8.27 -10.89
CA SER A 101 18.85 9.46 -11.54
C SER A 101 19.18 10.59 -10.56
N PHE A 102 18.97 10.40 -9.25
CA PHE A 102 19.22 11.44 -8.26
C PHE A 102 20.72 11.71 -8.11
N HIS A 103 21.12 12.95 -8.42
CA HIS A 103 22.46 13.46 -8.17
C HIS A 103 22.40 14.49 -7.02
N PRO A 104 23.13 14.28 -5.91
CA PRO A 104 23.07 15.17 -4.76
C PRO A 104 23.60 16.56 -5.11
N LYS A 105 22.77 17.59 -4.92
CA LYS A 105 23.16 19.00 -5.14
C LYS A 105 24.03 19.57 -4.00
N SER A 106 24.09 18.90 -2.86
CA SER A 106 24.86 19.31 -1.70
C SER A 106 25.35 18.10 -0.91
N LYS A 107 26.32 18.30 0.00
CA LYS A 107 26.81 17.24 0.90
C LYS A 107 25.83 16.86 2.01
N LYS A 108 24.65 17.48 2.10
CA LYS A 108 23.66 17.15 3.12
C LYS A 108 23.16 15.71 2.91
N PRO A 109 23.01 14.92 3.99
CA PRO A 109 22.42 13.58 3.87
C PRO A 109 20.99 13.73 3.36
N THR A 110 20.64 12.91 2.36
CA THR A 110 19.30 12.86 1.76
C THR A 110 18.76 11.44 1.89
N THR A 111 17.50 11.35 2.32
CA THR A 111 16.80 10.08 2.49
C THR A 111 16.39 9.49 1.15
N ALA A 112 16.21 8.17 1.08
CA ALA A 112 15.74 7.52 -0.15
C ALA A 112 14.35 8.03 -0.59
N ALA A 113 13.49 8.38 0.37
CA ALA A 113 12.18 9.00 0.09
C ALA A 113 12.33 10.37 -0.59
N GLU A 114 13.21 11.24 -0.08
CA GLU A 114 13.48 12.55 -0.71
C GLU A 114 14.07 12.39 -2.11
N LYS A 115 15.02 11.45 -2.29
CA LYS A 115 15.59 11.12 -3.61
C LYS A 115 14.52 10.66 -4.59
N ALA A 116 13.58 9.84 -4.15
CA ALA A 116 12.46 9.34 -4.95
C ALA A 116 11.30 10.35 -5.09
N GLY A 117 11.29 11.43 -4.30
CA GLY A 117 10.19 12.39 -4.25
C GLY A 117 8.90 11.87 -3.63
N LEU A 118 9.02 11.03 -2.61
CA LEU A 118 7.90 10.40 -1.91
C LEU A 118 7.67 11.04 -0.54
N GLN A 119 6.41 11.15 -0.13
CA GLN A 119 6.06 11.42 1.26
C GLN A 119 6.25 10.19 2.13
N PHE A 120 5.89 9.00 1.64
CA PHE A 120 6.01 7.74 2.37
C PHE A 120 7.46 7.38 2.64
N SER A 121 7.71 6.86 3.85
CA SER A 121 9.05 6.45 4.25
C SER A 121 9.47 5.14 3.59
N VAL A 122 10.43 5.23 2.66
CA VAL A 122 11.07 4.08 2.02
C VAL A 122 11.71 3.14 3.06
N SER A 123 12.33 3.68 4.10
CA SER A 123 12.94 2.88 5.16
C SER A 123 11.91 2.07 5.96
N ARG A 124 10.76 2.69 6.30
CA ARG A 124 9.67 1.98 7.00
C ARG A 124 9.07 0.89 6.13
N THR A 125 8.83 1.17 4.85
CA THR A 125 8.38 0.15 3.89
C THR A 125 9.41 -0.99 3.75
N SER A 126 10.71 -0.67 3.71
CA SER A 126 11.77 -1.70 3.66
C SER A 126 11.77 -2.58 4.90
N ASN A 127 11.62 -1.99 6.09
CA ASN A 127 11.56 -2.74 7.34
C ASN A 127 10.30 -3.63 7.40
N LEU A 128 9.15 -3.11 6.96
CA LEU A 128 7.92 -3.88 6.86
C LEU A 128 8.07 -5.05 5.89
N LEU A 129 8.69 -4.84 4.73
CA LEU A 129 9.02 -5.91 3.79
C LEU A 129 9.90 -6.98 4.44
N ARG A 130 11.04 -6.59 5.02
CA ARG A 130 12.03 -7.51 5.61
C ARG A 130 11.48 -8.35 6.75
N ARG A 131 10.49 -7.84 7.50
CA ARG A 131 9.83 -8.59 8.57
C ARG A 131 8.86 -9.65 8.07
N ASN A 132 8.34 -9.49 6.85
CA ASN A 132 7.28 -10.33 6.31
C ASN A 132 7.75 -11.32 5.24
N ILE A 133 9.01 -11.26 4.82
CA ILE A 133 9.57 -12.14 3.80
C ILE A 133 10.97 -12.65 4.18
N SER A 134 11.32 -13.84 3.72
CA SER A 134 12.63 -14.46 3.96
C SER A 134 13.73 -14.06 2.96
N LEU A 135 13.36 -13.40 1.86
CA LEU A 135 14.30 -12.97 0.83
C LEU A 135 14.95 -11.63 1.18
N ARG A 136 16.17 -11.40 0.69
CA ARG A 136 16.78 -10.07 0.78
C ARG A 136 15.96 -9.05 0.00
N VAL A 137 15.84 -7.84 0.52
CA VAL A 137 15.09 -6.76 -0.14
C VAL A 137 16.07 -5.81 -0.82
N GLY A 138 15.95 -5.67 -2.14
CA GLY A 138 16.66 -4.65 -2.90
C GLY A 138 16.12 -3.25 -2.59
N GLU A 139 16.98 -2.24 -2.63
CA GLU A 139 16.59 -0.87 -2.28
C GLU A 139 15.52 -0.32 -3.23
N THR A 140 15.69 -0.51 -4.54
CA THR A 140 14.69 -0.10 -5.55
C THR A 140 13.35 -0.82 -5.39
N ALA A 141 13.33 -2.02 -4.81
CA ALA A 141 12.08 -2.70 -4.46
C ALA A 141 11.32 -1.97 -3.34
N SER A 142 12.06 -1.47 -2.34
CA SER A 142 11.48 -0.67 -1.25
C SER A 142 10.97 0.68 -1.75
N VAL A 143 11.72 1.34 -2.65
CA VAL A 143 11.30 2.59 -3.29
C VAL A 143 10.03 2.39 -4.11
N TYR A 144 10.01 1.35 -4.95
CA TYR A 144 8.85 1.03 -5.79
C TYR A 144 7.61 0.76 -4.93
N LEU A 145 7.74 -0.06 -3.89
CA LEU A 145 6.60 -0.38 -3.04
C LEU A 145 6.11 0.84 -2.25
N ALA A 146 7.01 1.68 -1.73
CA ALA A 146 6.62 2.90 -1.04
C ALA A 146 5.80 3.83 -1.94
N ALA A 147 6.19 3.95 -3.22
CA ALA A 147 5.45 4.73 -4.21
C ALA A 147 4.06 4.16 -4.51
N VAL A 148 3.92 2.83 -4.57
CA VAL A 148 2.61 2.17 -4.77
C VAL A 148 1.71 2.41 -3.56
N LEU A 149 2.24 2.27 -2.34
CA LEU A 149 1.48 2.50 -1.11
C LEU A 149 1.05 3.97 -0.97
N GLU A 150 1.92 4.92 -1.33
CA GLU A 150 1.59 6.34 -1.35
C GLU A 150 0.51 6.66 -2.39
N TYR A 151 0.61 6.07 -3.58
CA TYR A 151 -0.41 6.24 -4.62
C TYR A 151 -1.79 5.76 -4.16
N ILE A 152 -1.89 4.52 -3.67
CA ILE A 152 -3.17 3.98 -3.19
C ILE A 152 -3.70 4.78 -2.00
N CYS A 153 -2.81 5.24 -1.11
CA CYS A 153 -3.19 6.13 -0.01
C CYS A 153 -3.78 7.45 -0.52
N ALA A 154 -3.13 8.07 -1.51
CA ALA A 154 -3.59 9.32 -2.10
C ALA A 154 -4.95 9.17 -2.78
N GLU A 155 -5.14 8.12 -3.58
CA GLU A 155 -6.40 7.83 -4.29
C GLU A 155 -7.57 7.70 -3.31
N ILE A 156 -7.39 6.90 -2.24
CA ILE A 156 -8.43 6.69 -1.23
C ILE A 156 -8.73 7.99 -0.47
N LEU A 157 -7.71 8.76 -0.11
CA LEU A 157 -7.89 10.03 0.62
C LEU A 157 -8.52 11.12 -0.25
N GLU A 158 -8.24 11.15 -1.55
CA GLU A 158 -8.82 12.07 -2.51
C GLU A 158 -10.32 11.80 -2.68
N LEU A 159 -10.68 10.54 -2.92
CA LEU A 159 -12.09 10.14 -3.03
C LEU A 159 -12.84 10.39 -1.72
N ALA A 160 -12.28 9.97 -0.58
CA ALA A 160 -12.93 10.12 0.72
C ALA A 160 -13.04 11.59 1.16
N GLY A 161 -12.06 12.42 0.79
CA GLY A 161 -12.08 13.84 1.09
C GLY A 161 -13.05 14.64 0.21
N ASN A 162 -13.22 14.25 -1.06
CA ASN A 162 -14.29 14.76 -1.91
C ASN A 162 -15.66 14.37 -1.35
N ASN A 163 -15.88 13.08 -1.07
CA ASN A 163 -17.12 12.60 -0.47
C ASN A 163 -17.43 13.29 0.89
N SER A 164 -16.41 13.54 1.72
CA SER A 164 -16.58 14.33 2.95
C SER A 164 -17.07 15.76 2.69
N LYS A 165 -16.54 16.43 1.67
CA LYS A 165 -16.92 17.79 1.30
C LYS A 165 -18.33 17.86 0.73
N ASP A 166 -18.74 16.87 -0.03
CA ASP A 166 -20.11 16.75 -0.55
C ASP A 166 -21.13 16.65 0.59
N HIS A 167 -20.74 15.94 1.66
CA HIS A 167 -21.46 15.90 2.94
C HIS A 167 -21.28 17.15 3.82
N LYS A 168 -20.67 18.22 3.30
CA LYS A 168 -20.37 19.48 4.01
C LYS A 168 -19.55 19.28 5.29
N MET A 169 -18.74 18.22 5.35
CA MET A 169 -17.86 17.92 6.48
C MET A 169 -16.41 18.25 6.15
N LYS A 170 -15.69 18.80 7.14
CA LYS A 170 -14.24 19.06 7.06
C LYS A 170 -13.38 17.88 7.50
N THR A 171 -13.99 16.78 7.94
CA THR A 171 -13.28 15.62 8.49
C THR A 171 -13.74 14.36 7.78
N ILE A 172 -12.80 13.60 7.22
CA ILE A 172 -13.03 12.26 6.68
C ILE A 172 -13.38 11.33 7.84
N MET A 173 -14.56 10.72 7.74
CA MET A 173 -15.12 9.77 8.72
C MET A 173 -15.21 8.38 8.07
N PRO A 174 -15.36 7.29 8.86
CA PRO A 174 -15.45 5.94 8.32
C PRO A 174 -16.57 5.74 7.28
N ARG A 175 -17.67 6.50 7.39
CA ARG A 175 -18.76 6.47 6.40
C ARG A 175 -18.31 6.92 5.01
N HIS A 176 -17.48 7.97 4.92
CA HIS A 176 -16.98 8.47 3.63
C HIS A 176 -16.06 7.43 2.98
N MET A 177 -15.23 6.76 3.77
CA MET A 177 -14.37 5.65 3.33
C MET A 177 -15.20 4.46 2.84
N LYS A 178 -16.31 4.16 3.51
CA LYS A 178 -17.22 3.09 3.12
C LYS A 178 -17.91 3.41 1.80
N GLU A 179 -18.43 4.63 1.64
CA GLU A 179 -19.17 5.03 0.44
C GLU A 179 -18.31 4.93 -0.81
N ILE A 180 -17.05 5.42 -0.76
CA ILE A 180 -16.15 5.31 -1.91
C ILE A 180 -15.81 3.86 -2.29
N VAL A 181 -15.80 2.94 -1.32
CA VAL A 181 -15.59 1.49 -1.55
C VAL A 181 -16.84 0.82 -2.11
N VAL A 182 -18.02 1.39 -1.91
CA VAL A 182 -19.27 0.90 -2.51
C VAL A 182 -19.43 1.44 -3.94
N GLU A 183 -18.98 2.66 -4.18
CA GLU A 183 -19.11 3.34 -5.47
C GLU A 183 -18.03 2.94 -6.49
N ASP A 184 -16.81 2.65 -6.03
CA ASP A 184 -15.69 2.26 -6.88
C ASP A 184 -15.47 0.74 -6.84
N GLU A 185 -15.76 0.09 -7.98
CA GLU A 185 -15.61 -1.35 -8.18
C GLU A 185 -14.17 -1.86 -8.02
N GLU A 186 -13.16 -1.08 -8.43
CA GLU A 186 -11.75 -1.46 -8.31
C GLU A 186 -11.30 -1.40 -6.85
N LEU A 187 -11.71 -0.36 -6.10
CA LEU A 187 -11.49 -0.26 -4.66
C LEU A 187 -12.29 -1.31 -3.89
N HIS A 188 -13.53 -1.60 -4.29
CA HIS A 188 -14.33 -2.66 -3.68
C HIS A 188 -13.59 -4.00 -3.70
N ARG A 189 -13.11 -4.39 -4.89
CA ARG A 189 -12.36 -5.63 -5.08
C ARG A 189 -11.05 -5.62 -4.30
N LEU A 190 -10.32 -4.50 -4.31
CA LEU A 190 -9.11 -4.34 -3.49
C LEU A 190 -9.40 -4.54 -1.98
N MET A 191 -10.44 -3.92 -1.44
CA MET A 191 -10.78 -4.03 -0.02
C MET A 191 -11.21 -5.44 0.37
N ARG A 192 -11.97 -6.12 -0.50
CA ARG A 192 -12.33 -7.54 -0.33
C ARG A 192 -11.07 -8.41 -0.26
N ASP A 193 -10.14 -8.15 -1.16
CA ASP A 193 -8.86 -8.83 -1.28
C ASP A 193 -7.93 -8.61 -0.06
N LEU A 194 -8.03 -7.45 0.57
CA LEU A 194 -7.32 -7.12 1.81
C LEU A 194 -8.05 -7.59 3.07
N HIS A 195 -9.21 -8.23 2.93
CA HIS A 195 -10.10 -8.62 4.02
C HIS A 195 -10.51 -7.44 4.93
N VAL A 196 -10.60 -6.24 4.37
CA VAL A 196 -11.05 -5.03 5.07
C VAL A 196 -12.57 -5.10 5.18
N ILE A 197 -13.09 -5.29 6.39
CA ILE A 197 -14.54 -5.32 6.62
C ILE A 197 -15.03 -3.92 7.00
N LEU A 198 -15.87 -3.34 6.13
CA LEU A 198 -16.55 -2.08 6.39
C LEU A 198 -18.05 -2.34 6.60
N PRO A 199 -18.65 -1.92 7.73
CA PRO A 199 -20.04 -2.22 8.04
C PRO A 199 -21.01 -1.81 6.92
N GLY A 200 -21.74 -2.76 6.35
CA GLY A 200 -22.78 -2.53 5.34
C GLY A 200 -22.28 -2.36 3.90
N VAL A 201 -21.10 -2.89 3.57
CA VAL A 201 -20.66 -3.17 2.19
C VAL A 201 -21.14 -4.59 1.82
N LYS A 202 -21.85 -4.75 0.70
CA LYS A 202 -22.38 -6.05 0.24
C LYS A 202 -21.22 -6.95 -0.24
N ASP A 203 -21.42 -8.28 -0.19
CA ASP A 203 -20.48 -9.30 -0.72
C ASP A 203 -19.06 -9.36 -0.12
N GLN A 204 -18.86 -8.80 1.08
CA GLN A 204 -17.64 -9.02 1.86
C GLN A 204 -17.68 -10.40 2.56
N PRO A 205 -16.56 -11.15 2.60
CA PRO A 205 -16.51 -12.41 3.34
C PRO A 205 -16.87 -12.15 4.80
N HIS A 206 -17.86 -12.89 5.33
CA HIS A 206 -18.22 -12.86 6.74
C HIS A 206 -17.08 -13.48 7.57
N ILE A 207 -16.05 -12.69 7.90
CA ILE A 207 -15.02 -13.12 8.83
C ILE A 207 -15.61 -13.02 10.24
N LYS A 208 -15.56 -14.13 10.99
CA LYS A 208 -16.06 -14.24 12.37
C LYS A 208 -15.53 -13.11 13.26
N LYS A 209 -16.29 -12.02 13.43
CA LYS A 209 -16.27 -10.96 14.48
C LYS A 209 -14.93 -10.45 15.09
N HIS A 210 -13.76 -10.88 14.65
CA HIS A 210 -12.46 -10.52 15.25
C HIS A 210 -11.77 -9.35 14.54
N ALA A 211 -12.31 -8.86 13.43
CA ALA A 211 -11.74 -7.74 12.66
C ALA A 211 -12.60 -6.47 12.73
N MET A 212 -13.50 -6.35 13.70
CA MET A 212 -14.19 -5.09 13.97
C MET A 212 -13.37 -4.27 14.96
N TYR A 213 -12.86 -3.14 14.49
CA TYR A 213 -12.47 -1.94 15.25
C TYR A 213 -12.46 -2.10 16.77
N ASN A 214 -11.36 -2.62 17.32
CA ASN A 214 -11.00 -2.39 18.71
C ASN A 214 -9.49 -2.57 18.86
N GLU A 215 -8.77 -1.49 19.19
CA GLU A 215 -7.34 -1.55 19.56
C GLU A 215 -7.11 -2.43 20.80
N SER A 216 -8.17 -2.80 21.52
CA SER A 216 -8.12 -3.62 22.74
C SER A 216 -8.15 -5.15 22.50
N ALA A 217 -8.38 -5.62 21.27
CA ALA A 217 -8.55 -7.07 20.99
C ALA A 217 -7.28 -7.77 20.48
N PHE A 218 -6.14 -7.08 20.42
CA PHE A 218 -4.89 -7.59 19.83
C PHE A 218 -3.93 -8.30 20.81
N TRP A 219 -4.31 -8.49 22.07
CA TRP A 219 -3.58 -9.37 22.99
C TRP A 219 -4.32 -10.70 23.13
N VAL A 220 -3.58 -11.80 22.99
CA VAL A 220 -4.03 -13.22 22.98
C VAL A 220 -4.37 -13.76 21.59
N MET A 221 -3.35 -13.94 20.75
CA MET A 221 -2.75 -15.27 20.50
C MET A 221 -1.44 -15.10 19.71
#